data_AF-A0A7R9QK40-F1
#
_entry.id   AF-A0A7R9QK40-F1
#
_cell.length_a   1.000
_cell.length_b   1.000
_cell.length_c   1.000
_cell.angle_alpha   90.00
_cell.angle_beta   90.00
_cell.angle_gamma   90.00
#
_symmetry.space_group_name_H-M   'P 1'
#
loop_
_entity.id
_entity.type
_entity.pdbx_description
1 polymer ?
#
loop_
_entity_poly.entity_id
_entity_poly.type
_entity_poly.pdbx_seq_one_letter_code
_entity_poly.pdbx_strand_id
1 'polypeptide(L)'
;MVVCMQTNAGLWETVCPDSEQIQPCVCQRSDDYEGNEIICGGDSSLDLKAIFSAIGANRTADQKIFRRFILNNTAIAVLPESAFEDIVFNEFVITNCQNLSQIHRDTFTSTGN
;
A
#
# COMPACT_ATOMS: atom_id res chain seq x y z
N MET A 1 25.29 11.04 -22.92
CA MET A 1 25.14 9.61 -23.27
C MET A 1 24.52 8.95 -22.06
N VAL A 2 23.21 8.71 -22.09
CA VAL A 2 22.47 8.11 -20.98
C VAL A 2 22.82 6.62 -20.99
N VAL A 3 23.56 6.18 -19.98
CA VAL A 3 23.90 4.78 -19.81
C VAL A 3 22.72 4.12 -19.09
N CYS A 4 21.86 3.44 -19.86
CA CYS A 4 20.98 2.42 -19.31
C CYS A 4 21.84 1.20 -19.00
N MET A 5 22.24 1.01 -17.74
CA MET A 5 22.74 -0.28 -17.28
C MET A 5 21.59 -1.06 -16.67
N GLN A 6 21.10 -2.03 -17.44
CA GLN A 6 20.37 -3.18 -16.93
C GLN A 6 21.35 -4.06 -16.15
N THR A 7 21.09 -4.28 -14.87
CA THR A 7 21.64 -5.43 -14.15
C THR A 7 20.47 -6.29 -13.70
N ASN A 8 20.34 -7.44 -14.35
CA ASN A 8 19.57 -8.58 -13.86
C ASN A 8 20.09 -8.97 -12.47
N ALA A 9 19.36 -8.57 -11.43
CA ALA A 9 19.30 -9.30 -10.18
C ALA A 9 17.86 -9.80 -10.05
N GLY A 10 17.67 -11.11 -10.07
CA GLY A 10 16.36 -11.70 -9.78
C GLY A 10 16.01 -11.47 -8.30
N LEU A 11 15.37 -10.34 -8.02
CA LEU A 11 14.75 -9.97 -6.75
C LEU A 11 13.56 -9.06 -7.12
N TRP A 12 12.41 -9.36 -6.56
CA TRP A 12 11.09 -8.88 -6.99
C TRP A 12 10.94 -7.42 -6.55
N GLU A 13 11.51 -6.50 -7.33
CA GLU A 13 11.30 -5.07 -7.09
C GLU A 13 9.87 -4.73 -7.46
N THR A 14 8.98 -4.77 -6.47
CA THR A 14 7.72 -4.05 -6.57
C THR A 14 8.04 -2.61 -6.95
N VAL A 15 7.35 -2.07 -7.95
CA VAL A 15 7.51 -0.67 -8.37
C VAL A 15 6.37 0.13 -7.75
N CYS A 16 6.65 1.31 -7.20
CA CYS A 16 5.59 2.20 -6.72
C CYS A 16 4.58 2.52 -7.83
N PRO A 17 3.27 2.54 -7.57
CA PRO A 17 2.28 3.01 -8.53
C PRO A 17 2.47 4.49 -8.82
N ASP A 18 1.95 4.93 -9.96
CA ASP A 18 1.98 6.34 -10.34
C ASP A 18 1.27 7.17 -9.27
N SER A 19 1.79 8.37 -8.99
CA SER A 19 1.29 9.23 -7.93
C SER A 19 -0.19 9.54 -8.06
N GLU A 20 -0.73 9.57 -9.29
CA GLU A 20 -2.15 9.80 -9.58
C GLU A 20 -3.06 8.63 -9.18
N GLN A 21 -2.54 7.39 -9.21
CA GLN A 21 -3.33 6.18 -8.89
C GLN A 21 -3.43 5.93 -7.39
N ILE A 22 -2.45 6.39 -6.62
CA ILE A 22 -2.32 6.13 -5.18
C ILE A 22 -2.81 7.29 -4.32
N GLN A 23 -3.17 8.44 -4.91
CA GLN A 23 -3.68 9.59 -4.16
C GLN A 23 -4.84 9.19 -3.24
N PRO A 24 -4.90 9.75 -2.01
CA PRO A 24 -3.96 10.71 -1.42
C PRO A 24 -2.78 10.06 -0.67
N CYS A 25 -2.54 8.77 -0.89
CA CYS A 25 -1.41 8.06 -0.32
C CYS A 25 -0.13 8.32 -1.13
N VAL A 26 1.01 8.02 -0.53
CA VAL A 26 2.34 8.14 -1.13
C VAL A 26 3.00 6.77 -1.10
N CYS A 27 3.64 6.38 -2.19
CA CYS A 27 4.52 5.22 -2.21
C CYS A 27 5.97 5.69 -2.32
N GLN A 28 6.83 5.14 -1.46
CA GLN A 28 8.25 5.45 -1.46
C GLN A 28 9.06 4.19 -1.17
N ARG A 29 10.34 4.20 -1.58
CA ARG A 29 11.29 3.19 -1.18
C ARG A 29 11.72 3.48 0.26
N SER A 30 11.71 2.46 1.12
CA SER A 30 12.17 2.63 2.49
C SER A 30 13.70 2.69 2.49
N ASP A 31 14.29 3.67 3.19
CA ASP A 31 15.74 3.78 3.32
C ASP A 31 16.30 2.73 4.30
N ASP A 32 15.48 2.34 5.28
CA ASP A 32 15.85 1.39 6.35
C ASP A 32 15.64 -0.08 5.95
N TYR A 33 14.88 -0.35 4.88
CA TYR A 33 14.47 -1.69 4.49
C TYR A 33 14.47 -1.87 2.97
N GLU A 34 14.84 -3.06 2.48
CA GLU A 34 14.63 -3.40 1.07
C GLU A 34 13.11 -3.54 0.79
N GLY A 35 12.54 -2.56 0.08
CA GLY A 35 11.17 -2.61 -0.43
C GLY A 35 10.45 -1.27 -0.41
N ASN A 36 9.23 -1.26 -0.96
CA ASN A 36 8.39 -0.08 -0.98
C ASN A 36 7.38 -0.08 0.17
N GLU A 37 7.15 1.10 0.71
CA GLU A 37 6.13 1.39 1.70
C GLU A 37 5.06 2.31 1.12
N ILE A 38 3.81 2.07 1.52
CA ILE A 38 2.66 2.89 1.17
C ILE A 38 2.20 3.62 2.42
N ILE A 39 2.18 4.94 2.35
CA ILE A 39 1.83 5.84 3.43
C ILE A 39 0.53 6.53 3.07
N CYS A 40 -0.56 6.18 3.75
CA CYS A 40 -1.84 6.84 3.62
C CYS A 40 -2.05 7.75 4.83
N GLY A 41 -1.99 9.06 4.63
CA GLY A 41 -2.13 10.04 5.70
C GLY A 41 -3.25 11.06 5.45
N GLY A 42 -3.41 11.98 6.40
CA GLY A 42 -4.25 13.17 6.25
C GLY A 42 -5.46 13.21 7.19
N ASP A 43 -6.38 14.12 6.89
CA ASP A 43 -7.56 14.44 7.70
C ASP A 43 -8.87 14.31 6.92
N SER A 44 -8.82 13.72 5.72
CA SER A 44 -9.97 13.41 4.88
C SER A 44 -10.30 11.92 4.91
N SER A 45 -11.57 11.57 4.68
CA SER A 45 -12.00 10.17 4.51
C SER A 45 -11.27 9.52 3.34
N LEU A 46 -10.79 8.29 3.52
CA LEU A 46 -10.14 7.49 2.49
C LEU A 46 -10.93 6.23 2.17
N ASP A 47 -11.14 5.96 0.89
CA ASP A 47 -11.61 4.66 0.43
C ASP A 47 -10.41 3.79 0.06
N LEU A 48 -9.85 3.11 1.06
CA LEU A 48 -8.70 2.23 0.87
C LEU A 48 -9.00 1.14 -0.16
N LYS A 49 -10.23 0.62 -0.20
CA LYS A 49 -10.63 -0.44 -1.12
C LYS A 49 -10.57 0.04 -2.57
N ALA A 50 -11.11 1.23 -2.85
CA ALA A 50 -11.02 1.82 -4.18
C ALA A 50 -9.57 2.08 -4.60
N ILE A 51 -8.74 2.60 -3.70
CA ILE A 51 -7.32 2.88 -3.96
C ILE A 51 -6.57 1.59 -4.29
N PHE A 52 -6.67 0.57 -3.44
CA PHE A 52 -5.93 -0.69 -3.63
C PHE A 52 -6.47 -1.54 -4.78
N SER A 53 -7.77 -1.44 -5.09
CA SER A 53 -8.34 -2.03 -6.31
C SER A 53 -7.74 -1.42 -7.58
N ALA A 54 -7.60 -0.08 -7.62
CA ALA A 54 -6.99 0.61 -8.76
C ALA A 54 -5.51 0.26 -8.93
N ILE A 55 -4.77 0.12 -7.82
CA ILE A 55 -3.38 -0.31 -7.82
C ILE A 55 -3.27 -1.76 -8.35
N GLY A 56 -4.13 -2.66 -7.88
CA GLY A 56 -4.10 -4.08 -8.24
C GLY A 56 -4.49 -4.40 -9.68
N ALA A 57 -5.36 -3.60 -10.30
CA ALA A 57 -5.97 -3.91 -11.61
C ALA A 57 -4.97 -4.17 -12.75
N ASN A 58 -3.81 -3.51 -12.74
CA ASN A 58 -2.80 -3.59 -13.81
C ASN A 58 -1.48 -4.23 -13.36
N ARG A 59 -1.51 -5.04 -12.29
CA ARG A 59 -0.32 -5.64 -11.70
C ARG A 59 -0.39 -7.16 -11.71
N THR A 60 0.76 -7.81 -11.85
CA THR A 60 0.90 -9.25 -11.59
C THR A 60 0.94 -9.53 -10.08
N ALA A 61 0.74 -10.78 -9.67
CA ALA A 61 0.76 -11.16 -8.25
C ALA A 61 2.04 -10.71 -7.53
N ASP A 62 3.21 -10.91 -8.16
CA ASP A 62 4.51 -10.51 -7.60
C ASP A 62 4.66 -8.98 -7.46
N GLN A 63 3.91 -8.20 -8.27
CA GLN A 63 3.91 -6.74 -8.24
C GLN A 63 2.92 -6.15 -7.22
N LYS A 64 2.19 -6.99 -6.49
CA LYS A 64 1.20 -6.61 -5.47
C LYS A 64 1.70 -6.79 -4.05
N ILE A 65 2.98 -7.14 -3.88
CA ILE A 65 3.60 -7.37 -2.58
C ILE A 65 4.41 -6.14 -2.19
N PHE A 66 3.94 -5.42 -1.19
CA PHE A 66 4.62 -4.26 -0.62
C PHE A 66 5.19 -4.61 0.75
N ARG A 67 6.23 -3.88 1.15
CA ARG A 67 6.89 -4.15 2.43
C ARG A 67 6.01 -3.71 3.59
N ARG A 68 5.53 -2.47 3.55
CA ARG A 68 4.87 -1.85 4.70
C ARG A 68 3.71 -0.97 4.27
N PHE A 69 2.60 -1.06 5.00
CA PHE A 69 1.51 -0.10 4.95
C PHE A 69 1.54 0.77 6.21
N ILE A 70 1.52 2.09 6.03
CA ILE A 70 1.48 3.06 7.11
C ILE A 70 0.19 3.86 6.99
N LEU A 71 -0.69 3.72 7.99
CA LEU A 71 -1.87 4.55 8.14
C LEU A 71 -1.63 5.64 9.18
N ASN A 72 -1.72 6.89 8.74
CA ASN A 72 -1.61 8.10 9.56
C ASN A 72 -2.75 9.07 9.22
N ASN A 73 -3.99 8.61 9.38
CA ASN A 73 -5.16 9.38 8.99
C ASN A 73 -6.10 9.60 10.18
N THR A 74 -6.42 10.86 10.46
CA THR A 74 -7.26 11.23 11.62
C THR A 74 -8.76 11.10 11.35
N ALA A 75 -9.20 10.98 10.10
CA ALA A 75 -10.61 10.92 9.72
C ALA A 75 -11.15 9.48 9.52
N ILE A 76 -10.29 8.49 9.30
CA ILE A 76 -10.74 7.10 9.18
C ILE A 76 -11.23 6.59 10.54
N ALA A 77 -12.51 6.20 10.60
CA ALA A 77 -13.12 5.62 11.79
C ALA A 77 -13.17 4.09 11.77
N VAL A 78 -13.20 3.49 10.58
CA VAL A 78 -13.38 2.05 10.38
C VAL A 78 -12.45 1.58 9.26
N LEU A 79 -11.71 0.49 9.51
CA LEU A 79 -11.07 -0.28 8.45
C LEU A 79 -12.00 -1.41 8.02
N PRO A 80 -12.47 -1.42 6.75
CA PRO A 80 -13.43 -2.41 6.29
C PRO A 80 -12.78 -3.78 6.05
N GLU A 81 -13.63 -4.78 5.83
CA GLU A 81 -13.21 -6.08 5.29
C GLU A 81 -12.50 -5.93 3.95
N SER A 82 -11.44 -6.70 3.72
CA SER A 82 -10.69 -6.73 2.47
C SER A 82 -10.27 -5.33 1.98
N ALA A 83 -9.88 -4.44 2.90
CA ALA A 83 -9.54 -3.05 2.59
C ALA A 83 -8.38 -2.94 1.58
N PHE A 84 -7.54 -3.98 1.49
CA PHE A 84 -6.36 -4.04 0.63
C PHE A 84 -6.54 -4.93 -0.60
N GLU A 85 -7.74 -5.50 -0.82
CA GLU A 85 -8.03 -6.40 -1.95
C GLU A 85 -6.98 -7.53 -2.07
N ASP A 86 -6.29 -7.60 -3.20
CA ASP A 86 -5.25 -8.57 -3.52
C ASP A 86 -3.83 -8.04 -3.29
N ILE A 87 -3.70 -6.85 -2.68
CA ILE A 87 -2.43 -6.27 -2.28
C ILE A 87 -1.99 -6.88 -0.95
N VAL A 88 -0.73 -7.33 -0.91
CA VAL A 88 -0.12 -7.96 0.27
C VAL A 88 0.88 -7.01 0.89
N PHE A 89 0.84 -6.86 2.21
CA PHE A 89 1.84 -6.13 2.99
C PHE A 89 2.49 -7.05 4.02
N ASN A 90 3.81 -6.91 4.19
CA ASN A 90 4.52 -7.67 5.23
C ASN A 90 4.36 -7.05 6.63
N GLU A 91 4.08 -5.76 6.70
CA GLU A 91 3.95 -5.01 7.96
C GLU A 91 2.87 -3.94 7.86
N PHE A 92 2.09 -3.78 8.93
CA PHE A 92 1.09 -2.74 9.07
C PHE A 92 1.45 -1.85 10.25
N VAL A 93 1.54 -0.54 10.01
CA VAL A 93 1.78 0.48 11.02
C VAL A 93 0.58 1.41 11.04
N ILE A 94 -0.13 1.44 12.17
CA ILE A 94 -1.27 2.35 12.37
C ILE A 94 -0.87 3.34 13.46
N THR A 95 -0.79 4.62 13.10
CA THR A 95 -0.34 5.68 13.99
C THR A 95 -1.23 6.91 13.84
N ASN A 96 -1.41 7.68 14.92
CA ASN A 96 -2.14 8.96 14.88
C ASN A 96 -3.57 8.87 14.26
N CYS A 97 -4.24 7.73 14.40
CA CYS A 97 -5.62 7.54 13.95
C CYS A 97 -6.63 7.79 15.08
N GLN A 98 -6.87 9.05 15.42
CA GLN A 98 -7.69 9.43 16.59
C GLN A 98 -9.14 8.94 16.53
N ASN A 99 -9.73 8.87 15.33
CA ASN A 99 -11.11 8.46 15.16
C ASN A 99 -11.27 6.95 14.88
N LEU A 100 -10.17 6.20 14.70
CA LEU A 100 -10.22 4.79 14.38
C LEU A 100 -10.73 4.00 15.58
N SER A 101 -11.95 3.48 15.43
CA SER A 101 -12.67 2.76 16.50
C SER A 101 -12.90 1.29 16.16
N GLN A 102 -12.82 0.92 14.87
CA GLN A 102 -13.10 -0.43 14.41
C GLN A 102 -12.11 -0.85 13.32
N ILE A 103 -11.60 -2.08 13.44
CA ILE A 103 -10.83 -2.77 12.41
C ILE A 103 -11.54 -4.09 12.17
N HIS A 104 -11.99 -4.34 10.95
CA HIS A 104 -12.60 -5.61 10.62
C HIS A 104 -11.57 -6.74 10.78
N ARG A 105 -11.98 -7.90 11.28
CA ARG A 105 -11.06 -9.03 11.51
C ARG A 105 -10.36 -9.48 10.21
N ASP A 106 -11.06 -9.32 9.08
CA ASP A 106 -10.63 -9.69 7.73
C ASP A 106 -10.11 -8.47 6.94
N THR A 107 -9.77 -7.36 7.61
CA THR A 107 -9.17 -6.19 6.96
C THR A 107 -7.83 -6.53 6.30
N PHE A 108 -7.01 -7.34 6.96
CA PHE A 108 -5.65 -7.67 6.52
C PHE A 108 -5.58 -8.97 5.69
N THR A 109 -6.73 -9.59 5.43
CA THR A 109 -6.81 -10.79 4.61
C THR A 109 -6.77 -10.39 3.15
N SER A 110 -5.76 -10.85 2.42
CA SER A 110 -5.73 -10.71 0.96
C SER A 110 -6.75 -11.65 0.34
N THR A 111 -7.51 -11.16 -0.64
CA THR A 111 -8.49 -11.96 -1.39
C THR A 111 -7.86 -12.77 -2.53
N GLY A 112 -6.52 -12.73 -2.67
CA GLY A 112 -5.78 -13.44 -3.71
C GLY A 112 -5.77 -14.96 -3.52
N ASN A 113 -6.44 -15.67 -4.44
CA ASN A 113 -6.17 -17.09 -4.74
C ASN A 113 -4.94 -17.22 -5.64
#